data_AF-A0A7Y8RSW5-F1
#
_entry.id   AF-A0A7Y8RSW5-F1
#
_cell.length_a   1.000
_cell.length_b   1.000
_cell.length_c   1.000
_cell.angle_alpha   90.00
_cell.angle_beta   90.00
_cell.angle_gamma   90.00
#
_symmetry.space_group_name_H-M   'P 1'
#
loop_
_entity.id
_entity.type
_entity.pdbx_description
1 polymer ?
#
loop_
_entity_poly.entity_id
_entity_poly.type
_entity_poly.pdbx_seq_one_letter_code
_entity_poly.pdbx_strand_id
1 'polypeptide(L)'
;MNSPVNANVVHESEAQRQHARVKIPAKLRFFNTDRTQTEARVIDLSAGGLAFTATQPLTVGEVHKGRLQFVIDNLGLAMDVELQIRSYDRQTGRTGCQFQNLDAQDISTLRHLITSHLSGDIVTMGDVLATLQRDNFTKARKVKDSGSNMSAAGRLRAVVFSAGIFIVGLAAFGFVFKSVYGMYFVSHAQAGLVSVPGMNVTMPRDGTVQSLLKGDAVAAKGAPLATFSTSMLDVLKGHLDEDQLQPAKVEELFGKQMTGTLTSPCDCVVAQQLVADGQYASKGDVIFQLVPR
;
A
#
# COMPACT_ATOMS: atom_id res chain seq x y z
N MET A 1 45.32 -14.91 -76.27
CA MET A 1 46.20 -14.93 -75.08
C MET A 1 45.83 -13.74 -74.22
N ASN A 2 45.38 -13.98 -72.99
CA ASN A 2 45.60 -13.16 -71.79
C ASN A 2 44.75 -13.74 -70.65
N SER A 3 45.38 -14.52 -69.78
CA SER A 3 44.80 -15.02 -68.54
C SER A 3 44.45 -13.85 -67.62
N PRO A 4 43.28 -13.85 -66.97
CA PRO A 4 43.10 -13.06 -65.77
C PRO A 4 43.91 -13.72 -64.64
N VAL A 5 44.85 -12.95 -64.11
CA VAL A 5 45.64 -13.30 -62.93
C VAL A 5 44.68 -13.39 -61.73
N ASN A 6 44.50 -14.59 -61.18
CA ASN A 6 43.90 -14.78 -59.86
C ASN A 6 44.83 -14.17 -58.81
N ALA A 7 44.72 -12.86 -58.58
CA ALA A 7 45.26 -12.23 -57.40
C ALA A 7 44.33 -12.59 -56.24
N ASN A 8 44.71 -13.59 -55.47
CA ASN A 8 44.09 -13.90 -54.19
C ASN A 8 44.40 -12.74 -53.23
N VAL A 9 43.63 -11.66 -53.33
CA VAL A 9 43.71 -10.51 -52.42
C VAL A 9 43.06 -10.95 -51.11
N VAL A 10 43.86 -11.60 -50.28
CA VAL A 10 43.53 -11.83 -48.88
C VAL A 10 43.55 -10.47 -48.19
N HIS A 11 42.39 -9.92 -47.89
CA HIS A 11 42.29 -8.72 -47.07
C HIS A 11 42.92 -9.00 -45.70
N GLU A 12 44.09 -8.42 -45.42
CA GLU A 12 44.77 -8.54 -44.11
C GLU A 12 43.85 -8.15 -42.93
N SER A 13 42.82 -7.35 -43.20
CA SER A 13 41.78 -6.93 -42.25
C SER A 13 40.90 -8.05 -41.71
N GLU A 14 40.75 -9.20 -42.39
CA GLU A 14 39.87 -10.29 -41.91
C GLU A 14 40.49 -11.14 -40.79
N ALA A 15 41.82 -11.13 -40.64
CA ALA A 15 42.53 -11.88 -39.60
C ALA A 15 42.94 -11.00 -38.40
N GLN A 16 42.58 -9.72 -38.40
CA GLN A 16 42.99 -8.81 -37.33
C GLN A 16 42.09 -8.95 -36.11
N ARG A 17 42.73 -9.03 -34.94
CA ARG A 17 42.01 -9.20 -33.66
C ARG A 17 41.16 -7.96 -33.38
N GLN A 18 39.86 -8.17 -33.20
CA GLN A 18 38.89 -7.10 -32.94
C GLN A 18 38.85 -6.65 -31.47
N HIS A 19 39.42 -7.43 -30.55
CA HIS A 19 39.35 -7.16 -29.11
C HIS A 19 40.72 -7.32 -28.45
N ALA A 20 41.03 -6.38 -27.54
CA ALA A 20 42.17 -6.49 -26.64
C ALA A 20 42.00 -7.69 -25.70
N ARG A 21 43.12 -8.37 -25.39
CA ARG A 21 43.17 -9.50 -24.45
C ARG A 21 43.89 -9.06 -23.20
N VAL A 22 43.27 -9.30 -22.05
CA VAL A 22 43.77 -8.89 -20.74
C VAL A 22 43.86 -10.07 -19.79
N LYS A 23 44.81 -10.00 -18.85
CA LYS A 23 45.00 -11.03 -17.83
C LYS A 23 44.27 -10.63 -16.56
N ILE A 24 42.97 -10.88 -16.52
CA ILE A 24 42.14 -10.64 -15.33
C ILE A 24 42.04 -11.95 -14.54
N PRO A 25 42.21 -11.94 -13.21
CA PRO A 25 41.99 -13.11 -12.37
C PRO A 25 40.51 -13.53 -12.45
N ALA A 26 40.24 -14.60 -13.19
CA ALA A 26 38.92 -15.18 -13.34
C ALA A 26 38.99 -16.72 -13.28
N LYS A 27 37.90 -17.30 -12.82
CA LYS A 27 37.68 -18.75 -12.74
C LYS A 27 36.53 -19.11 -13.65
N LEU A 28 36.75 -20.09 -14.52
CA LEU A 28 35.70 -20.64 -15.37
C LEU A 28 35.26 -21.97 -14.77
N ARG A 29 33.97 -22.09 -14.48
CA ARG A 29 33.34 -23.37 -14.10
C ARG A 29 32.48 -23.84 -15.26
N PHE A 30 32.84 -24.93 -15.91
CA PHE A 30 32.07 -25.47 -17.04
C PHE A 30 31.81 -26.95 -16.86
N PHE A 31 30.79 -27.45 -17.55
CA PHE A 31 30.47 -28.86 -17.57
C PHE A 31 31.21 -29.51 -18.74
N ASN A 32 32.01 -30.53 -18.42
CA ASN A 32 32.67 -31.35 -19.42
C ASN A 32 31.67 -32.33 -20.07
N THR A 33 32.07 -33.00 -21.14
CA THR A 33 31.26 -33.99 -21.87
C THR A 33 30.77 -35.12 -20.94
N ASP A 34 31.54 -35.46 -19.90
CA ASP A 34 31.19 -36.44 -18.86
C ASP A 34 30.23 -35.90 -17.77
N ARG A 35 29.67 -34.70 -17.96
CA ARG A 35 28.82 -33.97 -16.98
C ARG A 35 29.49 -33.66 -15.64
N THR A 36 30.80 -33.87 -15.54
CA THR A 36 31.59 -33.46 -14.38
C THR A 36 31.86 -31.96 -14.45
N GLN A 37 31.65 -31.27 -13.33
CA GLN A 37 31.92 -29.85 -13.25
C GLN A 37 33.43 -29.65 -13.05
N THR A 38 34.07 -28.98 -14.00
CA THR A 38 35.50 -28.67 -13.93
C THR A 38 35.69 -27.18 -13.69
N GLU A 39 36.60 -26.83 -12.79
CA GLU A 39 37.05 -25.46 -12.56
C GLU A 39 38.40 -25.26 -13.25
N ALA A 40 38.50 -24.23 -14.09
CA ALA A 40 39.73 -23.86 -14.78
C ALA A 40 40.05 -22.39 -14.52
N ARG A 41 41.34 -22.08 -14.36
CA ARG A 41 41.81 -20.70 -14.27
C ARG A 41 41.90 -20.09 -15.67
N VAL A 42 41.36 -18.89 -15.82
CA VAL A 42 41.45 -18.12 -17.06
C VAL A 42 42.85 -17.52 -17.19
N ILE A 43 43.46 -17.68 -18.37
CA ILE A 43 44.78 -17.15 -18.74
C ILE A 43 44.64 -15.73 -19.29
N ASP A 44 43.75 -15.57 -20.27
CA ASP A 44 43.44 -14.30 -20.91
C ASP A 44 41.93 -14.19 -21.21
N LEU A 45 41.42 -12.97 -21.19
CA LEU A 45 40.02 -12.64 -21.45
C LEU A 45 39.93 -11.48 -22.43
N SER A 46 38.93 -11.52 -23.30
CA SER A 46 38.53 -10.46 -24.22
C SER A 46 37.01 -10.37 -24.29
N ALA A 47 36.49 -9.32 -24.92
CA ALA A 47 35.04 -9.17 -25.12
C ALA A 47 34.43 -10.28 -26.01
N GLY A 48 35.23 -10.96 -26.83
CA GLY A 48 34.76 -12.01 -27.75
C GLY A 48 35.10 -13.44 -27.33
N GLY A 49 35.88 -13.63 -26.25
CA GLY A 49 36.30 -14.96 -25.85
C GLY A 49 37.36 -14.94 -24.75
N LEU A 50 37.77 -16.13 -24.33
CA LEU A 50 38.74 -16.33 -23.26
C LEU A 50 39.66 -17.52 -23.58
N ALA A 51 40.79 -17.58 -22.90
CA ALA A 51 41.67 -18.74 -22.91
C ALA A 51 41.82 -19.30 -21.50
N PHE A 52 41.82 -20.62 -21.37
CA PHE A 52 42.06 -21.32 -20.10
C PHE A 52 42.91 -22.57 -20.32
N THR A 53 43.46 -23.13 -19.25
CA THR A 53 44.14 -24.42 -19.29
C THR A 53 43.13 -25.53 -18.98
N ALA A 54 42.89 -26.43 -19.93
CA ALA A 54 42.03 -27.58 -19.70
C ALA A 54 42.86 -28.76 -19.15
N THR A 55 42.35 -29.42 -18.12
CA THR A 55 42.97 -30.64 -17.55
C THR A 55 42.71 -31.87 -18.43
N GLN A 56 41.66 -31.83 -19.25
CA GLN A 56 41.24 -32.91 -20.13
C GLN A 56 41.23 -32.44 -21.59
N PRO A 57 41.46 -33.33 -22.56
CA PRO A 57 41.42 -32.99 -23.97
C PRO A 57 40.01 -32.60 -24.40
N LEU A 58 39.86 -31.36 -24.86
CA LEU A 58 38.60 -30.82 -25.36
C LEU A 58 38.58 -30.83 -26.90
N THR A 59 37.39 -31.03 -27.48
CA THR A 59 37.25 -31.09 -28.94
C THR A 59 36.99 -29.71 -29.54
N VAL A 60 37.68 -29.37 -30.63
CA VAL A 60 37.49 -28.08 -31.31
C VAL A 60 36.14 -28.07 -32.01
N GLY A 61 35.37 -27.01 -31.78
CA GLY A 61 34.02 -26.82 -32.32
C GLY A 61 32.89 -27.10 -31.32
N GLU A 62 33.17 -27.82 -30.23
CA GLU A 62 32.19 -28.14 -29.18
C GLU A 62 31.81 -26.89 -28.38
N VAL A 63 30.53 -26.82 -27.99
CA VAL A 63 29.95 -25.72 -27.22
C VAL A 63 29.67 -26.19 -25.80
N HIS A 64 30.32 -25.56 -24.83
CA HIS A 64 30.11 -25.83 -23.41
C HIS A 64 29.38 -24.67 -22.75
N LYS A 65 28.42 -24.98 -21.89
CA LYS A 65 27.83 -24.01 -20.97
C LYS A 65 28.71 -23.92 -19.73
N GLY A 66 29.05 -22.70 -19.35
CA GLY A 66 29.87 -22.43 -18.18
C GLY A 66 29.43 -21.18 -17.44
N ARG A 67 29.98 -21.03 -16.25
CA ARG A 67 29.84 -19.85 -15.41
C ARG A 67 31.22 -19.24 -15.21
N LEU A 68 31.39 -18.03 -15.74
CA LEU A 68 32.61 -17.25 -15.57
C LEU A 68 32.49 -16.41 -14.30
N GLN A 69 33.46 -16.57 -13.40
CA GLN A 69 33.48 -15.94 -12.09
C GLN A 69 34.70 -15.03 -11.96
N PHE A 70 34.46 -13.78 -11.61
CA PHE A 70 35.46 -12.78 -11.34
C PHE A 70 35.48 -12.49 -9.84
N VAL A 71 36.68 -12.32 -9.31
CA VAL A 71 36.87 -11.79 -7.97
C VAL A 71 37.83 -10.63 -8.11
N ILE A 72 37.31 -9.42 -7.93
CA ILE A 72 38.08 -8.17 -7.95
C ILE A 72 37.88 -7.53 -6.58
N ASP A 73 38.96 -7.47 -5.80
CA ASP A 73 38.96 -7.07 -4.39
C ASP A 73 37.88 -7.82 -3.56
N ASN A 74 36.78 -7.17 -3.23
CA ASN A 74 35.65 -7.74 -2.48
C ASN A 74 34.38 -7.97 -3.34
N LEU A 75 34.46 -7.77 -4.66
CA LEU A 75 33.35 -7.97 -5.58
C LEU A 75 33.47 -9.32 -6.28
N GLY A 76 32.50 -10.20 -6.02
CA GLY A 76 32.28 -11.42 -6.79
C GLY A 76 31.27 -11.18 -7.90
N LEU A 77 31.69 -11.25 -9.15
CA LEU A 77 30.79 -11.22 -10.32
C LEU A 77 30.72 -12.61 -10.95
N ALA A 78 29.53 -13.08 -11.29
CA ALA A 78 29.34 -14.33 -12.01
C ALA A 78 28.43 -14.11 -13.22
N MET A 79 28.82 -14.65 -14.37
CA MET A 79 28.04 -14.61 -15.61
C MET A 79 27.96 -16.00 -16.23
N ASP A 80 26.78 -16.36 -16.72
CA ASP A 80 26.56 -17.60 -17.45
C ASP A 80 26.89 -17.38 -18.93
N VAL A 81 27.72 -18.25 -19.49
CA VAL A 81 28.28 -18.08 -20.84
C VAL A 81 28.26 -19.39 -21.61
N GLU A 82 28.00 -19.31 -22.91
CA GLU A 82 28.20 -20.42 -23.84
C GLU A 82 29.56 -20.23 -24.54
N LEU A 83 30.41 -21.25 -24.50
CA LEU A 83 31.79 -21.20 -24.96
C LEU A 83 31.99 -22.23 -26.06
N GLN A 84 32.31 -21.76 -27.27
CA GLN A 84 32.75 -22.64 -28.35
C GLN A 84 34.27 -22.74 -28.37
N ILE A 85 34.80 -23.96 -28.34
CA ILE A 85 36.24 -24.19 -28.43
C ILE A 85 36.71 -23.92 -29.86
N ARG A 86 37.67 -23.01 -30.04
CA ARG A 86 38.25 -22.63 -31.34
C ARG A 86 39.63 -23.22 -31.56
N SER A 87 40.40 -23.39 -30.50
CA SER A 87 41.76 -23.96 -30.57
C SER A 87 42.07 -24.73 -29.31
N TYR A 88 42.73 -25.87 -29.44
CA TYR A 88 43.23 -26.67 -28.32
C TYR A 88 44.68 -27.08 -28.60
N ASP A 89 45.60 -26.69 -27.73
CA ASP A 89 47.00 -27.11 -27.78
C ASP A 89 47.24 -28.30 -26.84
N ARG A 90 47.67 -29.44 -27.42
CA ARG A 90 47.93 -30.68 -26.68
C ARG A 90 49.18 -30.64 -25.80
N GLN A 91 50.15 -29.77 -26.09
CA GLN A 91 51.40 -29.70 -25.32
C GLN A 91 51.23 -28.86 -24.06
N THR A 92 50.51 -27.74 -24.17
CA THR A 92 50.32 -26.79 -23.06
C THR A 92 48.97 -26.93 -22.36
N GLY A 93 48.04 -27.69 -22.95
CA GLY A 93 46.64 -27.77 -22.49
C GLY A 93 45.88 -26.44 -22.67
N ARG A 94 46.43 -25.49 -23.43
CA ARG A 94 45.83 -24.17 -23.64
C ARG A 94 44.65 -24.30 -24.60
N THR A 95 43.47 -23.95 -24.10
CA THR A 95 42.22 -23.93 -24.85
C THR A 95 41.80 -22.49 -25.08
N GLY A 96 41.59 -22.13 -26.35
CA GLY A 96 41.01 -20.86 -26.75
C GLY A 96 39.54 -21.02 -27.09
N CYS A 97 38.69 -20.24 -26.46
CA CYS A 97 37.25 -20.29 -26.62
C CYS A 97 36.70 -18.95 -27.10
N GLN A 98 35.66 -19.02 -27.92
CA GLN A 98 34.86 -17.88 -28.33
C GLN A 98 33.52 -17.93 -27.62
N PHE A 99 33.05 -16.79 -27.12
CA PHE A 99 31.71 -16.73 -26.58
C PHE A 99 30.66 -16.85 -27.69
N GLN A 100 29.63 -17.64 -27.44
CA GLN A 100 28.46 -17.76 -28.30
C GLN A 100 27.25 -17.19 -27.56
N ASN A 101 26.35 -16.54 -28.30
CA ASN A 101 25.06 -16.05 -27.80
C ASN A 101 25.15 -15.23 -26.50
N LEU A 102 26.17 -14.37 -26.34
CA LEU A 102 26.21 -13.42 -25.23
C LEU A 102 25.14 -12.34 -25.42
N ASP A 103 24.44 -12.03 -24.34
CA ASP A 103 23.53 -10.90 -24.32
C ASP A 103 24.30 -9.58 -24.44
N ALA A 104 23.68 -8.56 -25.04
CA ALA A 104 24.29 -7.25 -25.21
C ALA A 104 24.75 -6.63 -23.88
N GLN A 105 24.04 -6.95 -22.79
CA GLN A 105 24.35 -6.52 -21.43
C GLN A 105 25.66 -7.15 -20.92
N ASP A 106 25.85 -8.46 -21.13
CA ASP A 106 27.08 -9.16 -20.72
C ASP A 106 28.28 -8.67 -21.51
N ILE A 107 28.12 -8.42 -22.81
CA ILE A 107 29.17 -7.83 -23.66
C ILE A 107 29.56 -6.45 -23.13
N SER A 108 28.59 -5.61 -22.77
CA SER A 108 28.85 -4.27 -22.23
C SER A 108 29.60 -4.33 -20.89
N THR A 109 29.20 -5.26 -20.02
CA THR A 109 29.83 -5.51 -18.72
C THR A 109 31.27 -5.99 -18.89
N LEU A 110 31.51 -6.98 -19.76
CA LEU A 110 32.86 -7.45 -20.08
C LEU A 110 33.74 -6.33 -20.65
N ARG A 111 33.21 -5.52 -21.57
CA ARG A 111 33.96 -4.42 -22.18
C ARG A 111 34.32 -3.36 -21.16
N HIS A 112 33.41 -3.02 -20.25
CA HIS A 112 33.66 -2.10 -19.16
C HIS A 112 34.75 -2.65 -18.22
N LEU A 113 34.61 -3.90 -17.76
CA LEU A 113 35.62 -4.55 -16.90
C LEU A 113 37.01 -4.57 -17.54
N ILE A 114 37.10 -4.93 -18.83
CA ILE A 114 38.37 -4.93 -19.57
C ILE A 114 38.97 -3.52 -19.65
N THR A 115 38.13 -2.52 -19.94
CA THR A 115 38.58 -1.13 -20.09
C THR A 115 39.03 -0.53 -18.77
N SER A 116 38.30 -0.76 -17.68
CA SER A 116 38.68 -0.31 -16.34
C SER A 116 39.96 -0.99 -15.88
N HIS A 117 40.10 -2.30 -16.11
CA HIS A 117 41.34 -3.01 -15.78
C HIS A 117 42.55 -2.53 -16.58
N LEU A 118 42.38 -2.20 -17.86
CA LEU A 118 43.44 -1.61 -18.69
C LEU A 118 43.81 -0.18 -18.25
N SER A 119 42.84 0.58 -17.76
CA SER A 119 43.02 1.97 -17.34
C SER A 119 43.55 2.07 -15.90
N GLY A 120 43.52 0.97 -15.14
CA GLY A 120 43.91 0.94 -13.72
C GLY A 120 42.86 1.52 -12.78
N ASP A 121 41.63 1.71 -13.25
CA ASP A 121 40.53 2.28 -12.47
C ASP A 121 39.97 1.24 -11.48
N ILE A 122 39.66 1.68 -10.26
CA ILE A 122 39.04 0.86 -9.23
C ILE A 122 37.57 0.63 -9.63
N VAL A 123 37.25 -0.59 -10.05
CA VAL A 123 35.87 -0.98 -10.38
C VAL A 123 35.04 -1.02 -9.09
N THR A 124 34.16 -0.04 -8.90
CA THR A 124 33.30 0.05 -7.71
C THR A 124 31.92 -0.56 -8.02
N MET A 125 31.25 -1.17 -7.03
CA MET A 125 29.88 -1.73 -7.21
C MET A 125 28.89 -0.74 -7.82
N GLY A 126 29.03 0.55 -7.48
CA GLY A 126 28.19 1.61 -8.02
C GLY A 126 28.27 1.75 -9.53
N ASP A 127 29.44 1.53 -10.14
CA ASP A 127 29.64 1.66 -11.59
C ASP A 127 29.05 0.47 -12.34
N VAL A 128 29.23 -0.75 -11.82
CA VAL A 128 28.61 -1.95 -12.40
C VAL A 128 27.09 -1.87 -12.28
N LEU A 129 26.56 -1.48 -11.12
CA LEU A 129 25.12 -1.26 -10.94
C LEU A 129 24.59 -0.13 -11.81
N ALA A 130 25.33 0.97 -11.95
CA ALA A 130 24.95 2.06 -12.85
C ALA A 130 24.93 1.59 -14.30
N THR A 131 25.86 0.73 -14.75
CA THR A 131 25.79 0.15 -16.10
C THR A 131 24.62 -0.82 -16.27
N LEU A 132 24.27 -1.59 -15.24
CA LEU A 132 23.10 -2.49 -15.27
C LEU A 132 21.76 -1.71 -15.21
N GLN A 133 21.70 -0.61 -14.45
CA GLN A 133 20.50 0.21 -14.28
C GLN A 133 20.31 1.26 -15.38
N ARG A 134 21.38 1.61 -16.10
CA ARG A 134 21.34 2.54 -17.22
C ARG A 134 20.87 1.81 -18.46
N ASP A 135 19.63 1.32 -18.39
CA ASP A 135 18.76 0.92 -19.49
C ASP A 135 18.43 2.12 -20.39
N ASN A 136 19.47 2.76 -20.92
CA ASN A 136 19.40 3.69 -22.05
C ASN A 136 19.65 2.95 -23.37
N PHE A 137 19.32 1.66 -23.42
CA PHE A 137 19.05 1.02 -24.69
C PHE A 137 17.77 1.63 -25.20
N THR A 138 17.92 2.56 -26.15
CA THR A 138 16.84 2.97 -27.03
C THR A 138 16.09 1.70 -27.42
N LYS A 139 14.86 1.53 -26.91
CA LYS A 139 13.96 0.46 -27.35
C LYS A 139 14.21 0.28 -28.83
N ALA A 140 14.63 -0.92 -29.25
CA ALA A 140 14.74 -1.24 -30.66
C ALA A 140 13.49 -0.67 -31.31
N ARG A 141 13.68 0.33 -32.20
CA ARG A 141 12.57 1.02 -32.85
C ARG A 141 11.70 -0.10 -33.35
N LYS A 142 10.50 -0.26 -32.77
CA LYS A 142 9.52 -1.27 -33.20
C LYS A 142 9.57 -1.20 -34.70
N VAL A 143 10.05 -2.27 -35.35
CA VAL A 143 9.97 -2.37 -36.80
C VAL A 143 8.49 -2.21 -37.04
N LYS A 144 8.13 -1.03 -37.57
CA LYS A 144 6.78 -0.70 -37.95
C LYS A 144 6.47 -1.78 -38.95
N ASP A 145 5.66 -2.75 -38.53
CA ASP A 145 5.23 -3.86 -39.34
C ASP A 145 4.78 -3.28 -40.68
N SER A 146 5.65 -3.46 -41.65
CA SER A 146 5.54 -2.90 -42.98
C SER A 146 4.44 -3.70 -43.66
N GLY A 147 3.22 -3.16 -43.62
CA GLY A 147 2.18 -3.54 -44.56
C GLY A 147 1.10 -4.51 -44.09
N SER A 148 0.98 -4.81 -42.79
CA SER A 148 -0.27 -5.39 -42.29
C SER A 148 -1.31 -4.29 -42.11
N ASN A 149 -2.03 -3.95 -43.17
CA ASN A 149 -3.32 -3.29 -43.03
C ASN A 149 -4.13 -4.15 -42.05
N MET A 150 -4.34 -3.66 -40.81
CA MET A 150 -5.24 -4.33 -39.85
C MET A 150 -6.47 -4.76 -40.62
N SER A 151 -6.78 -6.06 -40.60
CA SER A 151 -7.94 -6.62 -41.28
C SER A 151 -9.18 -5.80 -40.89
N ALA A 152 -10.15 -5.65 -41.79
CA ALA A 152 -11.35 -4.84 -41.52
C ALA A 152 -12.03 -5.25 -40.19
N ALA A 153 -11.99 -6.55 -39.86
CA ALA A 153 -12.45 -7.08 -38.57
C ALA A 153 -11.60 -6.64 -37.37
N GLY A 154 -10.27 -6.55 -37.51
CA GLY A 154 -9.37 -6.04 -36.48
C GLY A 154 -9.59 -4.54 -36.21
N ARG A 155 -9.83 -3.75 -37.26
CA ARG A 155 -10.17 -2.32 -37.12
C ARG A 155 -11.51 -2.13 -36.42
N LEU A 156 -12.52 -2.92 -36.78
CA LEU A 156 -13.83 -2.87 -36.13
C LEU A 156 -13.76 -3.23 -34.65
N ARG A 157 -13.03 -4.29 -34.27
CA ARG A 157 -12.82 -4.66 -32.87
C ARG A 157 -12.08 -3.58 -32.09
N ALA A 158 -11.04 -2.99 -32.67
CA ALA A 158 -10.29 -1.90 -32.03
C ALA A 158 -11.18 -0.67 -31.80
N VAL A 159 -11.98 -0.28 -32.79
CA VAL A 159 -12.91 0.86 -32.69
C VAL A 159 -13.99 0.60 -31.64
N VAL A 160 -14.60 -0.59 -31.60
CA VAL A 160 -15.62 -0.94 -30.61
C VAL A 160 -15.03 -0.92 -29.19
N PHE A 161 -13.82 -1.46 -29.01
CA PHE A 161 -13.16 -1.46 -27.71
C PHE A 161 -12.80 -0.05 -27.23
N SER A 162 -12.23 0.78 -28.11
CA SER A 162 -11.94 2.18 -27.80
C SER A 162 -13.19 3.01 -27.53
N ALA A 163 -14.26 2.79 -28.30
CA ALA A 163 -15.55 3.45 -28.08
C ALA A 163 -16.19 3.03 -26.75
N GLY A 164 -16.08 1.75 -26.37
CA GLY A 164 -16.57 1.25 -25.09
C GLY A 164 -15.90 1.94 -23.90
N ILE A 165 -14.56 2.04 -23.91
CA ILE A 165 -13.82 2.76 -22.86
C ILE A 165 -14.20 4.25 -22.84
N PHE A 166 -14.37 4.87 -24.01
CA PHE A 166 -14.78 6.27 -24.11
C PHE A 166 -16.16 6.53 -23.51
N ILE A 167 -17.14 5.66 -23.76
CA ILE A 167 -18.49 5.78 -23.19
C ILE A 167 -18.46 5.64 -21.66
N VAL A 168 -17.66 4.70 -21.14
CA VAL A 168 -17.48 4.55 -19.69
C VAL A 168 -16.86 5.81 -19.08
N GLY A 169 -15.85 6.38 -19.74
CA GLY A 169 -15.24 7.65 -19.33
C GLY A 169 -16.24 8.81 -19.33
N LEU A 170 -17.08 8.91 -20.36
CA LEU A 170 -18.10 9.95 -20.46
C LEU A 170 -19.17 9.82 -19.37
N ALA A 171 -19.60 8.59 -19.08
CA ALA A 171 -20.55 8.33 -17.99
C ALA A 171 -19.96 8.70 -16.62
N ALA A 172 -18.71 8.32 -16.35
CA ALA A 172 -18.01 8.70 -15.13
C ALA A 172 -17.88 10.23 -15.01
N PHE A 173 -17.52 10.91 -16.09
CA PHE A 173 -17.42 12.37 -16.10
C PHE A 173 -18.77 13.05 -15.83
N GLY A 174 -19.85 12.59 -16.47
CA GLY A 174 -21.20 13.10 -16.24
C GLY A 174 -21.67 12.88 -14.80
N PHE A 175 -21.34 11.75 -14.18
CA PHE A 175 -21.67 11.47 -12.79
C PHE A 175 -20.94 12.42 -11.83
N VAL A 176 -19.64 12.65 -12.04
CA VAL A 176 -18.86 13.61 -11.25
C VAL A 176 -19.44 15.01 -11.41
N PHE A 177 -19.72 15.43 -12.64
CA PHE A 177 -20.32 16.75 -12.90
C PHE A 177 -21.66 16.93 -12.20
N LYS A 178 -22.56 15.94 -12.28
CA LYS A 178 -23.84 15.94 -11.55
C LYS A 178 -23.64 16.04 -10.04
N SER A 179 -22.68 15.30 -9.50
CA SER A 179 -22.40 15.28 -8.05
C SER A 179 -21.87 16.62 -7.55
N VAL A 180 -20.94 17.22 -8.31
CA VAL A 180 -20.43 18.56 -8.03
C VAL A 180 -21.55 19.59 -8.13
N TYR A 181 -22.40 19.51 -9.16
CA TYR A 181 -23.54 20.41 -9.28
C TYR A 181 -24.52 20.27 -8.10
N GLY A 182 -24.83 19.05 -7.68
CA GLY A 182 -25.66 18.79 -6.51
C GLY A 182 -25.05 19.39 -5.23
N MET A 183 -23.75 19.23 -5.02
CA MET A 183 -23.08 19.75 -3.83
C MET A 183 -23.00 21.28 -3.79
N TYR A 184 -22.67 21.91 -4.92
CA TYR A 184 -22.41 23.35 -4.97
C TYR A 184 -23.65 24.20 -5.24
N PHE A 185 -24.61 23.68 -6.02
CA PHE A 185 -25.76 24.45 -6.49
C PHE A 185 -27.10 23.98 -5.93
N VAL A 186 -27.17 22.80 -5.30
CA VAL A 186 -28.41 22.28 -4.71
C VAL A 186 -28.27 22.22 -3.20
N SER A 187 -28.68 23.30 -2.53
CA SER A 187 -28.90 23.25 -1.08
C SER A 187 -30.23 22.55 -0.82
N HIS A 188 -30.19 21.26 -0.47
CA HIS A 188 -31.33 20.60 0.14
C HIS A 188 -31.47 21.16 1.56
N ALA A 189 -32.46 22.03 1.76
CA ALA A 189 -32.86 22.51 3.08
C ALA A 189 -33.45 21.35 3.90
N GLN A 190 -32.60 20.47 4.42
CA GLN A 190 -33.01 19.41 5.35
C GLN A 190 -32.91 19.96 6.77
N ALA A 191 -34.09 20.01 7.40
CA ALA A 191 -34.35 20.21 8.82
C ALA A 191 -34.04 21.61 9.38
N GLY A 192 -35.08 22.44 9.47
CA GLY A 192 -35.11 23.51 10.46
C GLY A 192 -35.04 22.88 11.85
N LEU A 193 -33.93 23.11 12.57
CA LEU A 193 -33.81 22.75 13.96
C LEU A 193 -34.74 23.68 14.76
N VAL A 194 -35.92 23.21 15.14
CA VAL A 194 -36.81 23.97 16.02
C VAL A 194 -36.31 23.76 17.46
N SER A 195 -35.46 24.67 17.93
CA SER A 195 -35.06 24.71 19.34
C SER A 195 -36.22 25.32 20.14
N VAL A 196 -37.04 24.46 20.76
CA VAL A 196 -38.05 24.92 21.73
C VAL A 196 -37.40 24.94 23.12
N PRO A 197 -37.44 26.07 23.85
CA PRO A 197 -36.90 26.14 25.20
C PRO A 197 -37.70 25.22 26.14
N GLY A 198 -37.07 24.14 26.59
CA GLY A 198 -37.64 23.25 27.60
C GLY A 198 -37.53 23.84 29.01
N MET A 199 -38.54 23.63 29.83
CA MET A 199 -38.58 24.02 31.25
C MET A 199 -38.45 22.78 32.13
N ASN A 200 -37.59 22.88 33.15
CA ASN A 200 -37.30 21.78 34.05
C ASN A 200 -38.11 21.92 35.34
N VAL A 201 -38.87 20.88 35.70
CA VAL A 201 -39.57 20.80 36.99
C VAL A 201 -38.70 20.01 37.95
N THR A 202 -38.24 20.67 39.01
CA THR A 202 -37.33 20.10 40.01
C THR A 202 -38.05 19.70 41.28
N MET A 203 -37.46 18.76 42.01
CA MET A 203 -37.98 18.33 43.29
C MET A 203 -37.80 19.40 44.39
N PRO A 204 -38.84 19.76 45.16
CA PRO A 204 -38.77 20.78 46.20
C PRO A 204 -38.12 20.28 47.51
N ARG A 205 -38.18 18.97 47.77
CA ARG A 205 -37.70 18.30 48.99
C ARG A 205 -37.36 16.84 48.69
N ASP A 206 -36.37 16.30 49.38
CA ASP A 206 -35.97 14.89 49.26
C ASP A 206 -37.15 13.94 49.52
N GLY A 207 -37.33 12.94 48.67
CA GLY A 207 -38.46 12.03 48.77
C GLY A 207 -38.59 11.07 47.59
N THR A 208 -39.63 10.25 47.61
CA THR A 208 -39.97 9.38 46.48
C THR A 208 -40.99 10.06 45.58
N VAL A 209 -40.82 9.92 44.27
CA VAL A 209 -41.74 10.50 43.27
C VAL A 209 -42.65 9.42 42.70
N GLN A 210 -43.93 9.72 42.57
CA GLN A 210 -44.90 8.91 41.85
C GLN A 210 -45.53 9.77 40.75
N SER A 211 -45.27 9.44 39.49
CA SER A 211 -45.93 10.13 38.38
C SER A 211 -47.43 9.85 38.39
N LEU A 212 -48.22 10.90 38.17
CA LEU A 212 -49.67 10.81 37.96
C LEU A 212 -50.04 10.81 36.47
N LEU A 213 -49.03 11.02 35.61
CA LEU A 213 -49.20 11.09 34.16
C LEU A 213 -48.69 9.81 33.51
N LYS A 214 -49.49 9.26 32.60
CA LYS A 214 -49.06 8.22 31.65
C LYS A 214 -48.38 8.94 30.47
N GLY A 215 -47.28 8.39 29.94
CA GLY A 215 -46.39 9.06 28.97
C GLY A 215 -47.08 9.84 27.84
N ASP A 216 -46.42 10.90 27.38
CA ASP A 216 -46.87 11.92 26.40
C ASP A 216 -48.14 12.71 26.77
N ALA A 217 -48.53 12.73 28.05
CA ALA A 217 -49.67 13.51 28.50
C ALA A 217 -49.44 15.03 28.43
N VAL A 218 -50.48 15.74 27.96
CA VAL A 218 -50.55 17.20 27.99
C VAL A 218 -50.97 17.63 29.39
N ALA A 219 -50.18 18.49 30.04
CA ALA A 219 -50.50 19.07 31.33
C ALA A 219 -50.87 20.54 31.17
N ALA A 220 -52.08 20.90 31.60
CA ALA A 220 -52.48 22.30 31.72
C ALA A 220 -51.71 23.00 32.86
N LYS A 221 -51.58 24.32 32.80
CA LYS A 221 -50.97 25.11 33.86
C LYS A 221 -51.69 24.84 35.20
N GLY A 222 -50.93 24.44 36.21
CA GLY A 222 -51.43 24.07 37.54
C GLY A 222 -51.91 22.62 37.67
N ALA A 223 -51.89 21.81 36.60
CA ALA A 223 -52.26 20.40 36.68
C ALA A 223 -51.20 19.60 37.46
N PRO A 224 -51.62 18.61 38.29
CA PRO A 224 -50.70 17.78 39.03
C PRO A 224 -49.95 16.81 38.09
N LEU A 225 -48.63 16.91 38.06
CA LEU A 225 -47.72 16.08 37.24
C LEU A 225 -47.32 14.80 37.99
N ALA A 226 -46.97 14.93 39.26
CA ALA A 226 -46.56 13.84 40.12
C ALA A 226 -46.85 14.16 41.58
N THR A 227 -46.97 13.15 42.41
CA THR A 227 -46.92 13.29 43.87
C THR A 227 -45.53 12.94 44.36
N PHE A 228 -45.06 13.65 45.39
CA PHE A 228 -43.87 13.26 46.13
C PHE A 228 -44.24 12.93 47.57
N SER A 229 -43.60 11.91 48.13
CA SER A 229 -43.74 11.53 49.54
C SER A 229 -42.42 11.80 50.25
N THR A 230 -42.46 12.59 51.32
CA THR A 230 -41.30 12.91 52.15
C THR A 230 -41.55 12.53 53.61
N SER A 231 -40.49 12.19 54.34
CA SER A 231 -40.59 11.88 55.76
C SER A 231 -40.86 13.16 56.56
N MET A 232 -41.81 13.12 57.50
CA MET A 232 -42.08 14.25 58.39
C MET A 232 -40.85 14.63 59.25
N LEU A 233 -39.93 13.70 59.46
CA LEU A 233 -38.64 13.95 60.10
C LEU A 233 -37.79 14.97 59.30
N ASP A 234 -37.77 14.88 57.97
CA ASP A 234 -37.01 15.80 57.10
C ASP A 234 -37.63 17.20 57.04
N VAL A 235 -38.93 17.31 57.29
CA VAL A 235 -39.65 18.59 57.40
C VAL A 235 -39.31 19.30 58.72
N LEU A 236 -39.13 18.53 59.80
CA LEU A 236 -38.93 19.05 61.15
C LEU A 236 -37.45 19.21 61.55
N LYS A 237 -36.49 18.63 60.80
CA LYS A 237 -35.03 18.75 61.03
C LYS A 237 -34.49 20.19 61.13
N GLY A 238 -35.25 21.22 60.75
CA GLY A 238 -34.89 22.64 60.90
C GLY A 238 -35.66 23.42 61.98
N HIS A 239 -36.59 22.78 62.70
CA HIS A 239 -37.52 23.42 63.67
C HIS A 239 -37.69 22.63 64.98
N LEU A 240 -36.81 21.66 65.26
CA LEU A 240 -36.84 20.88 66.49
C LEU A 240 -35.80 21.41 67.48
N ASP A 241 -36.25 21.92 68.63
CA ASP A 241 -35.40 22.15 69.82
C ASP A 241 -35.11 20.80 70.52
N GLU A 242 -33.91 20.67 71.11
CA GLU A 242 -33.36 19.42 71.69
C GLU A 242 -34.32 18.71 72.69
N ASP A 243 -35.21 19.47 73.35
CA ASP A 243 -36.15 18.95 74.36
C ASP A 243 -37.35 18.17 73.77
N GLN A 244 -37.55 18.18 72.45
CA GLN A 244 -38.65 17.44 71.80
C GLN A 244 -38.26 16.08 71.21
N LEU A 245 -36.99 15.67 71.36
CA LEU A 245 -36.45 14.37 70.93
C LEU A 245 -36.74 13.24 71.95
N GLN A 246 -37.97 13.13 72.46
CA GLN A 246 -38.35 11.97 73.27
C GLN A 246 -38.51 10.72 72.38
N PRO A 247 -37.93 9.56 72.74
CA PRO A 247 -37.89 8.35 71.90
C PRO A 247 -39.28 7.90 71.40
N ALA A 248 -40.31 8.02 72.24
CA ALA A 248 -41.67 7.61 71.91
C ALA A 248 -42.35 8.51 70.85
N LYS A 249 -41.95 9.79 70.74
CA LYS A 249 -42.53 10.77 69.80
C LYS A 249 -41.83 10.73 68.45
N VAL A 250 -40.57 10.32 68.46
CA VAL A 250 -39.76 10.08 67.26
C VAL A 250 -40.31 8.91 66.45
N GLU A 251 -40.71 7.79 67.09
CA GLU A 251 -41.37 6.67 66.40
C GLU A 251 -42.73 7.05 65.77
N GLU A 252 -43.53 7.88 66.44
CA GLU A 252 -44.81 8.38 65.89
C GLU A 252 -44.60 9.29 64.66
N LEU A 253 -43.53 10.10 64.67
CA LEU A 253 -43.19 11.01 63.57
C LEU A 253 -42.54 10.30 62.38
N PHE A 254 -41.82 9.18 62.60
CA PHE A 254 -41.31 8.33 61.52
C PHE A 254 -42.42 7.64 60.71
N GLY A 255 -43.58 7.42 61.31
CA GLY A 255 -44.74 6.78 60.65
C GLY A 255 -45.58 7.72 59.79
N LYS A 256 -45.40 9.05 59.90
CA LYS A 256 -46.19 10.03 59.14
C LYS A 256 -45.40 10.52 57.94
N GLN A 257 -45.82 10.10 56.75
CA GLN A 257 -45.32 10.63 55.48
C GLN A 257 -46.17 11.84 55.07
N MET A 258 -45.51 12.91 54.64
CA MET A 258 -46.17 14.07 54.04
C MET A 258 -46.14 13.92 52.52
N THR A 259 -47.32 13.96 51.91
CA THR A 259 -47.46 13.91 50.46
C THR A 259 -47.73 15.32 49.92
N GLY A 260 -47.00 15.70 48.87
CA GLY A 260 -47.19 16.94 48.12
C GLY A 260 -47.36 16.66 46.63
N THR A 261 -47.92 17.60 45.89
CA THR A 261 -48.08 17.50 44.44
C THR A 261 -47.17 18.47 43.71
N LEU A 262 -46.49 17.99 42.67
CA LEU A 262 -45.76 18.80 41.69
C LEU A 262 -46.75 19.25 40.63
N THR A 263 -46.81 20.55 40.35
CA THR A 263 -47.75 21.12 39.38
C THR A 263 -47.02 21.69 38.17
N SER A 264 -47.68 21.67 37.01
CA SER A 264 -47.11 22.24 35.79
C SER A 264 -47.09 23.78 35.84
N PRO A 265 -45.96 24.45 35.53
CA PRO A 265 -45.89 25.92 35.48
C PRO A 265 -46.56 26.52 34.23
N CYS A 266 -46.93 25.69 33.25
CA CYS A 266 -47.38 26.09 31.91
C CYS A 266 -48.34 25.07 31.29
N ASP A 267 -49.01 25.48 30.21
CA ASP A 267 -49.69 24.55 29.31
C ASP A 267 -48.63 23.85 28.45
N CYS A 268 -48.12 22.73 28.95
CA CYS A 268 -46.93 22.09 28.42
C CYS A 268 -47.14 20.59 28.15
N VAL A 269 -46.34 20.06 27.22
CA VAL A 269 -46.23 18.61 27.01
C VAL A 269 -45.02 18.08 27.78
N VAL A 270 -45.17 16.91 28.38
CA VAL A 270 -44.04 16.22 29.02
C VAL A 270 -43.15 15.66 27.91
N ALA A 271 -41.96 16.24 27.72
CA ALA A 271 -41.01 15.78 26.71
C ALA A 271 -40.15 14.61 27.22
N GLN A 272 -39.78 14.63 28.51
CA GLN A 272 -39.02 13.53 29.12
C GLN A 272 -39.25 13.47 30.64
N GLN A 273 -39.42 12.25 31.17
CA GLN A 273 -39.39 11.96 32.60
C GLN A 273 -38.00 11.40 32.93
N LEU A 274 -37.29 12.07 33.82
CA LEU A 274 -35.89 11.74 34.18
C LEU A 274 -35.79 10.85 35.42
N VAL A 275 -36.82 10.84 36.27
CA VAL A 275 -36.90 10.01 37.48
C VAL A 275 -38.12 9.11 37.37
N ALA A 276 -37.92 7.79 37.47
CA ALA A 276 -38.99 6.82 37.30
C ALA A 276 -39.89 6.72 38.55
N ASP A 277 -41.07 6.14 38.37
CA ASP A 277 -42.05 5.98 39.44
C ASP A 277 -41.51 5.16 40.61
N GLY A 278 -41.72 5.66 41.82
CA GLY A 278 -41.26 5.05 43.07
C GLY A 278 -39.78 5.28 43.37
N GLN A 279 -39.03 6.00 42.53
CA GLN A 279 -37.63 6.30 42.78
C GLN A 279 -37.45 7.48 43.73
N TYR A 280 -36.40 7.39 44.54
CA TYR A 280 -35.94 8.47 45.39
C TYR A 280 -35.26 9.54 44.52
N ALA A 281 -35.60 10.79 44.74
CA ALA A 281 -34.85 11.93 44.21
C ALA A 281 -34.56 12.92 45.34
N SER A 282 -33.53 13.73 45.12
CA SER A 282 -33.06 14.73 46.06
C SER A 282 -33.63 16.11 45.70
N LYS A 283 -33.65 17.01 46.67
CA LYS A 283 -34.01 18.42 46.47
C LYS A 283 -33.15 19.03 45.36
N GLY A 284 -33.81 19.56 44.33
CA GLY A 284 -33.18 20.16 43.16
C GLY A 284 -33.04 19.23 41.95
N ASP A 285 -33.29 17.93 42.10
CA ASP A 285 -33.24 16.99 40.97
C ASP A 285 -34.36 17.27 39.97
N VAL A 286 -34.03 17.24 38.67
CA VAL A 286 -35.01 17.45 37.60
C VAL A 286 -35.81 16.17 37.41
N ILE A 287 -37.13 16.26 37.61
CA ILE A 287 -38.05 15.12 37.50
C ILE A 287 -38.67 15.08 36.10
N PHE A 288 -39.13 16.23 35.59
CA PHE A 288 -39.73 16.36 34.27
C PHE A 288 -39.09 17.48 33.47
N GLN A 289 -38.86 17.22 32.18
CA GLN A 289 -38.59 18.24 31.19
C GLN A 289 -39.86 18.48 30.38
N LEU A 290 -40.37 19.70 30.48
CA LEU A 290 -41.60 20.16 29.83
C LEU A 290 -41.27 21.03 28.64
N VAL A 291 -42.05 20.94 27.58
CA VAL A 291 -41.94 21.82 26.41
C VAL A 291 -43.23 22.63 26.29
N PRO A 292 -43.15 23.97 26.21
CA PRO A 292 -44.32 24.82 26.02
C PRO A 292 -45.00 24.51 24.69
N ARG A 293 -46.32 24.47 24.70
CA ARG A 293 -47.13 24.45 23.48
C ARG A 293 -47.13 25.80 22.78
#